data_AF-A0AAD8JK71-F1
#
_entry.id   AF-A0AAD8JK71-F1
#
_cell.length_a   1.000
_cell.length_b   1.000
_cell.length_c   1.000
_cell.angle_alpha   90.00
_cell.angle_beta   90.00
_cell.angle_gamma   90.00
#
_symmetry.space_group_name_H-M   'P 1'
#
loop_
_entity.id
_entity.type
_entity.pdbx_description
1 polymer ?
#
loop_
_entity_poly.entity_id
_entity_poly.type
_entity_poly.pdbx_seq_one_letter_code
_entity_poly.pdbx_strand_id
1 'polypeptide(L)'
;MSEDPHSPRFMCYLSIPTFFMPMLVTGDNSLQLFLGWEGVGLASYLLIHFWFTRLQADKAAIKAMLVNRVGDFGLAPGISGCFTLFQTVDFSTIFACASAPRNSWISRNMRLNAITLICILLLIGAAGKSAQIGSHTWSPDAMEGPTPVSALIHAATMVTAGVFMIASLSLIGFPFPTGFYSKDVILELAYTKYTISGNFAFWLGSVSVLFTSYYSFRSLFLTFLGPTNSFGRDILRCHDAPIPMAIPLILLALGSLFVGYLAKALKRRTGTSGINVFQFLALHRPSNGPWAKRPLPERTMSMGPPPPPQEYEYAPPSEQNSQLQYWRKPTNFRKLASNVNSTHVQQNVP
;
A
#
# COMPACT_ATOMS: atom_id res chain seq x y z
N MET A 1 -22.19 -10.36 -18.29
CA MET A 1 -21.84 -11.43 -19.25
C MET A 1 -22.78 -12.65 -19.14
N SER A 2 -23.91 -12.55 -18.44
CA SER A 2 -24.96 -13.58 -18.50
C SER A 2 -25.60 -13.67 -19.89
N GLU A 3 -25.64 -12.54 -20.61
CA GLU A 3 -26.19 -12.43 -21.96
C GLU A 3 -25.18 -12.81 -23.07
N ASP A 4 -23.89 -12.96 -22.73
CA ASP A 4 -22.86 -13.33 -23.69
C ASP A 4 -22.78 -14.86 -23.86
N PRO A 5 -22.83 -15.40 -25.09
CA PRO A 5 -22.78 -16.85 -25.32
C PRO A 5 -21.42 -17.47 -24.96
N HIS A 6 -20.36 -16.66 -24.82
CA HIS A 6 -18.99 -17.12 -24.58
C HIS A 6 -18.55 -17.03 -23.11
N SER A 7 -19.48 -17.00 -22.16
CA SER A 7 -19.19 -16.93 -20.71
C SER A 7 -18.20 -18.02 -20.21
N PRO A 8 -18.27 -19.29 -20.65
CA PRO A 8 -17.30 -20.31 -20.22
C PRO A 8 -15.85 -19.99 -20.63
N ARG A 9 -15.65 -19.42 -21.82
CA ARG A 9 -14.31 -19.00 -22.29
C ARG A 9 -13.77 -17.88 -21.41
N PHE A 10 -14.60 -16.92 -21.05
CA PHE A 10 -14.22 -15.83 -20.17
C PHE A 10 -13.82 -16.34 -18.78
N MET A 11 -14.60 -17.26 -18.21
CA MET A 11 -14.30 -17.83 -16.90
C MET A 11 -12.98 -18.64 -16.92
N CYS A 12 -12.71 -19.37 -18.02
CA CYS A 12 -11.43 -20.02 -18.24
C CYS A 12 -10.27 -19.00 -18.27
N TYR A 13 -10.42 -17.90 -19.03
CA TYR A 13 -9.39 -16.86 -19.09
C TYR A 13 -9.19 -16.14 -17.75
N LEU A 14 -10.22 -15.99 -16.91
CA LEU A 14 -10.09 -15.45 -15.54
C LEU A 14 -9.37 -16.42 -14.58
N SER A 15 -9.38 -17.73 -14.86
CA SER A 15 -8.64 -18.71 -14.04
C SER A 15 -7.12 -18.61 -14.21
N ILE A 16 -6.66 -18.16 -15.38
CA ILE A 16 -5.24 -18.00 -15.72
C ILE A 16 -4.54 -16.95 -14.82
N PRO A 17 -5.00 -15.69 -14.71
CA PRO A 17 -4.37 -14.70 -13.84
C PRO A 17 -4.56 -15.03 -12.35
N THR A 18 -5.65 -15.70 -11.96
CA THR A 18 -5.84 -16.13 -10.57
C THR A 18 -4.88 -17.26 -10.16
N PHE A 19 -4.31 -17.99 -11.10
CA PHE A 19 -3.22 -18.93 -10.85
C PHE A 19 -1.83 -18.27 -10.87
N PHE A 20 -1.52 -17.47 -11.92
CA PHE A 20 -0.19 -16.88 -12.06
C PHE A 20 0.10 -15.73 -11.09
N MET A 21 -0.92 -14.97 -10.67
CA MET A 21 -0.72 -13.85 -9.75
C MET A 21 -0.28 -14.32 -8.35
N PRO A 22 -0.93 -15.31 -7.69
CA PRO A 22 -0.40 -15.89 -6.45
C PRO A 22 0.95 -16.58 -6.65
N MET A 23 1.20 -17.26 -7.77
CA MET A 23 2.50 -17.86 -8.07
C MET A 23 3.63 -16.83 -8.11
N LEU A 24 3.35 -15.63 -8.66
CA LEU A 24 4.28 -14.50 -8.69
C LEU A 24 4.53 -13.95 -7.27
N VAL A 25 3.47 -13.78 -6.48
CA VAL A 25 3.56 -13.20 -5.12
C VAL A 25 4.21 -14.15 -4.11
N THR A 26 4.01 -15.45 -4.26
CA THR A 26 4.57 -16.50 -3.38
C THR A 26 5.94 -17.00 -3.83
N GLY A 27 6.52 -16.41 -4.89
CA GLY A 27 7.79 -16.84 -5.43
C GLY A 27 8.97 -16.45 -4.53
N ASP A 28 9.69 -17.46 -4.03
CA ASP A 28 10.92 -17.28 -3.26
C ASP A 28 12.18 -17.20 -4.15
N ASN A 29 12.00 -17.43 -5.46
CA ASN A 29 13.07 -17.55 -6.45
C ASN A 29 12.83 -16.60 -7.63
N SER A 30 13.90 -16.01 -8.18
CA SER A 30 13.80 -15.09 -9.32
C SER A 30 13.28 -15.75 -10.61
N LEU A 31 13.51 -17.05 -10.81
CA LEU A 31 12.93 -17.82 -11.92
C LEU A 31 11.41 -18.01 -11.78
N GLN A 32 10.92 -18.29 -10.57
CA GLN A 32 9.48 -18.40 -10.33
C GLN A 32 8.80 -17.05 -10.54
N LEU A 33 9.44 -15.95 -10.13
CA LEU A 33 8.98 -14.60 -10.42
C LEU A 33 8.89 -14.37 -11.93
N PHE A 34 9.91 -14.74 -12.71
CA PHE A 34 9.88 -14.59 -14.18
C PHE A 34 8.76 -15.41 -14.84
N LEU A 35 8.54 -16.65 -14.41
CA LEU A 35 7.44 -17.48 -14.92
C LEU A 35 6.07 -16.88 -14.61
N GLY A 36 5.85 -16.42 -13.38
CA GLY A 36 4.63 -15.71 -13.01
C GLY A 36 4.44 -14.41 -13.80
N TRP A 37 5.53 -13.68 -14.02
CA TRP A 37 5.56 -12.40 -14.74
C TRP A 37 5.11 -12.52 -16.20
N GLU A 38 5.64 -13.52 -16.90
CA GLU A 38 5.25 -13.89 -18.27
C GLU A 38 3.83 -14.44 -18.32
N GLY A 39 3.46 -15.30 -17.36
CA GLY A 39 2.11 -15.87 -17.25
C GLY A 39 1.02 -14.80 -17.09
N VAL A 40 1.26 -13.77 -16.26
CA VAL A 40 0.34 -12.63 -16.12
C VAL A 40 0.29 -11.79 -17.40
N GLY A 41 1.40 -11.66 -18.12
CA GLY A 41 1.43 -11.02 -19.44
C GLY A 41 0.53 -11.70 -20.47
N LEU A 42 0.69 -13.02 -20.61
CA LEU A 42 -0.13 -13.84 -21.51
C LEU A 42 -1.61 -13.83 -21.11
N ALA A 43 -1.90 -13.89 -19.81
CA ALA A 43 -3.26 -13.79 -19.29
C ALA A 43 -3.91 -12.46 -19.69
N SER A 44 -3.18 -11.35 -19.56
CA SER A 44 -3.67 -10.02 -19.95
C SER A 44 -3.96 -9.92 -21.45
N TYR A 45 -3.11 -10.50 -22.29
CA TYR A 45 -3.32 -10.55 -23.74
C TYR A 45 -4.62 -11.28 -24.10
N LEU A 46 -4.84 -12.48 -23.54
CA LEU A 46 -6.04 -13.29 -23.80
C LEU A 46 -7.33 -12.59 -23.35
N LEU A 47 -7.29 -11.86 -22.23
CA LEU A 47 -8.43 -11.11 -21.73
C LEU A 47 -8.75 -9.88 -22.59
N ILE A 48 -7.75 -9.10 -23.01
CA ILE A 48 -7.98 -7.94 -23.90
C ILE A 48 -8.50 -8.42 -25.26
N HIS A 49 -7.95 -9.51 -25.79
CA HIS A 49 -8.35 -10.12 -27.05
C HIS A 49 -9.67 -10.92 -26.97
N PHE A 50 -10.43 -10.85 -25.86
CA PHE A 50 -11.63 -11.68 -25.69
C PHE A 50 -12.68 -11.50 -26.80
N TRP A 51 -12.89 -10.26 -27.26
CA TRP A 51 -13.73 -9.91 -28.41
C TRP A 51 -12.90 -9.73 -29.68
N PHE A 52 -12.30 -10.83 -30.14
CA PHE A 52 -11.46 -10.90 -31.35
C PHE A 52 -12.14 -10.39 -32.64
N THR A 53 -13.47 -10.26 -32.66
CA THR A 53 -14.20 -9.69 -33.79
C THR A 53 -14.03 -8.18 -33.92
N ARG A 54 -13.66 -7.48 -32.84
CA ARG A 54 -13.35 -6.04 -32.87
C ARG A 54 -11.88 -5.82 -33.19
N LEU A 55 -11.63 -5.17 -34.34
CA LEU A 55 -10.29 -4.80 -34.78
C LEU A 55 -9.53 -3.93 -33.76
N GLN A 56 -10.22 -3.09 -32.98
CA GLN A 56 -9.57 -2.25 -31.96
C GLN A 56 -9.09 -3.08 -30.77
N ALA A 57 -9.89 -4.04 -30.31
CA ALA A 57 -9.51 -4.94 -29.22
C ALA A 57 -8.31 -5.82 -29.61
N ASP A 58 -8.25 -6.29 -30.85
CA ASP A 58 -7.12 -7.07 -31.36
C ASP A 58 -5.82 -6.24 -31.42
N LYS A 59 -5.88 -5.03 -31.99
CA LYS A 59 -4.75 -4.09 -32.01
C LYS A 59 -4.29 -3.73 -30.59
N ALA A 60 -5.23 -3.49 -29.67
CA ALA A 60 -4.94 -3.20 -28.28
C ALA A 60 -4.23 -4.36 -27.58
N ALA A 61 -4.69 -5.59 -27.78
CA ALA A 61 -4.09 -6.78 -27.20
C ALA A 61 -2.64 -6.98 -27.68
N ILE A 62 -2.40 -6.90 -29.00
CA ILE A 62 -1.05 -7.03 -29.58
C ILE A 62 -0.14 -5.93 -29.04
N LYS A 63 -0.60 -4.68 -29.00
CA LYS A 63 0.17 -3.56 -28.46
C LYS A 63 0.54 -3.77 -27.00
N ALA A 64 -0.40 -4.22 -26.16
CA ALA A 64 -0.16 -4.50 -24.76
C ALA A 64 0.88 -5.62 -24.55
N MET A 65 0.78 -6.70 -25.32
CA MET A 65 1.76 -7.79 -25.27
C MET A 65 3.15 -7.30 -25.68
N LEU A 66 3.24 -6.54 -26.76
CA LEU A 66 4.52 -6.07 -27.29
C LEU A 66 5.21 -5.07 -26.35
N VAL A 67 4.48 -4.10 -25.81
CA VAL A 67 5.05 -3.12 -24.86
C VAL A 67 5.48 -3.79 -23.55
N ASN A 68 4.71 -4.77 -23.07
CA ASN A 68 5.12 -5.57 -21.92
C ASN A 68 6.38 -6.39 -22.19
N ARG A 69 6.50 -6.96 -23.40
CA ARG A 69 7.67 -7.74 -23.82
C ARG A 69 8.94 -6.90 -23.90
N VAL A 70 8.83 -5.62 -24.28
CA VAL A 70 9.95 -4.67 -24.23
C VAL A 70 10.46 -4.50 -22.79
N GLY A 71 9.58 -4.50 -21.79
CA GLY A 71 9.98 -4.53 -20.38
C GLY A 71 10.70 -5.83 -20.00
N ASP A 72 10.23 -6.96 -20.51
CA ASP A 72 10.82 -8.28 -20.21
C ASP A 72 12.27 -8.40 -20.72
N PHE A 73 12.65 -7.64 -21.75
CA PHE A 73 14.05 -7.48 -22.19
C PHE A 73 14.96 -6.79 -21.15
N GLY A 74 14.41 -6.06 -20.18
CA GLY A 74 15.15 -5.58 -19.01
C GLY A 74 15.21 -6.60 -17.88
N LEU A 75 14.09 -7.29 -17.63
CA LEU A 75 13.97 -8.27 -16.54
C LEU A 75 14.88 -9.48 -16.76
N ALA A 76 14.89 -10.09 -17.95
CA ALA A 76 15.63 -11.32 -18.21
C ALA A 76 17.16 -11.15 -18.07
N PRO A 77 17.80 -10.11 -18.66
CA PRO A 77 19.22 -9.85 -18.41
C PRO A 77 19.50 -9.43 -16.96
N GLY A 78 18.54 -8.80 -16.26
CA GLY A 78 18.67 -8.49 -14.83
C GLY A 78 18.79 -9.75 -13.97
N ILE A 79 17.92 -10.74 -14.22
CA ILE A 79 17.96 -12.05 -13.55
C ILE A 79 19.24 -12.82 -13.91
N SER A 80 19.65 -12.80 -15.18
CA SER A 80 20.92 -13.39 -15.61
C SER A 80 22.13 -12.72 -14.94
N GLY A 81 22.11 -11.40 -14.80
CA GLY A 81 23.11 -10.62 -14.05
C GLY A 81 23.17 -11.00 -12.56
N CYS A 82 22.03 -11.19 -11.90
CA CYS A 82 21.97 -11.70 -10.53
C CYS A 82 22.62 -13.09 -10.44
N PHE A 83 22.27 -13.99 -11.35
CA PHE A 83 22.80 -15.35 -11.35
C PHE A 83 24.31 -15.37 -11.57
N THR A 84 24.85 -14.56 -12.48
CA THR A 84 26.29 -14.50 -12.74
C THR A 84 27.10 -13.99 -11.52
N LEU A 85 26.57 -13.02 -10.75
CA LEU A 85 27.25 -12.49 -9.56
C LEU A 85 27.14 -13.39 -8.33
N PHE A 86 25.93 -13.85 -8.02
CA PHE A 86 25.62 -14.54 -6.77
C PHE A 86 25.62 -16.07 -6.92
N GLN A 87 25.57 -16.59 -8.15
CA GLN A 87 25.48 -18.02 -8.48
C GLN A 87 24.26 -18.72 -7.84
N THR A 88 23.24 -17.95 -7.45
CA THR A 88 22.00 -18.44 -6.84
C THR A 88 20.80 -17.70 -7.41
N VAL A 89 19.64 -18.35 -7.36
CA VAL A 89 18.35 -17.81 -7.84
C VAL A 89 17.45 -17.38 -6.68
N ASP A 90 17.72 -17.88 -5.48
CA ASP A 90 16.89 -17.66 -4.28
C ASP A 90 17.06 -16.24 -3.73
N PHE A 91 15.96 -15.58 -3.35
CA PHE A 91 16.02 -14.19 -2.88
C PHE A 91 16.73 -14.04 -1.53
N SER A 92 16.60 -15.02 -0.63
CA SER A 92 17.19 -14.98 0.71
C SER A 92 18.72 -14.88 0.68
N THR A 93 19.37 -15.65 -0.20
CA THR A 93 20.83 -15.64 -0.39
C THR A 93 21.29 -14.38 -1.11
N ILE A 94 20.53 -13.92 -2.11
CA ILE A 94 20.82 -12.68 -2.85
C ILE A 94 20.82 -11.48 -1.88
N PHE A 95 19.80 -11.35 -1.02
CA PHE A 95 19.73 -10.24 -0.06
C PHE A 95 20.77 -10.33 1.05
N ALA A 96 21.14 -11.53 1.49
CA ALA A 96 22.22 -11.71 2.47
C ALA A 96 23.60 -11.33 1.89
N CYS A 97 23.84 -11.65 0.61
CA CYS A 97 25.10 -11.37 -0.07
C CYS A 97 25.16 -9.96 -0.71
N ALA A 98 24.04 -9.23 -0.78
CA ALA A 98 23.97 -7.93 -1.43
C ALA A 98 24.86 -6.85 -0.78
N SER A 99 25.17 -6.98 0.51
CA SER A 99 26.07 -6.05 1.22
C SER A 99 27.56 -6.35 1.01
N ALA A 100 27.91 -7.44 0.32
CA ALA A 100 29.30 -7.78 0.05
C ALA A 100 29.90 -6.90 -1.06
N PRO A 101 31.16 -6.45 -0.95
CA PRO A 101 31.80 -5.54 -1.90
C PRO A 101 32.31 -6.29 -3.16
N ARG A 102 31.42 -6.95 -3.90
CA ARG A 102 31.75 -7.68 -5.15
C ARG A 102 31.21 -6.90 -6.36
N ASN A 103 31.72 -5.67 -6.55
CA ASN A 103 30.96 -4.59 -7.21
C ASN A 103 31.55 -4.04 -8.51
N SER A 104 32.38 -4.73 -9.28
CA SER A 104 32.84 -4.17 -10.57
C SER A 104 32.77 -5.16 -11.71
N TRP A 105 31.79 -4.97 -12.61
CA TRP A 105 31.96 -5.45 -13.98
C TRP A 105 32.81 -4.44 -14.72
N ILE A 106 33.98 -4.87 -15.18
CA ILE A 106 34.83 -4.05 -16.05
C ILE A 106 34.34 -4.29 -17.48
N SER A 107 33.48 -3.41 -17.99
CA SER A 107 33.15 -3.41 -19.42
C SER A 107 33.87 -2.24 -20.09
N ARG A 108 34.88 -2.61 -20.89
CA ARG A 108 35.70 -1.92 -21.91
C ARG A 108 36.18 -0.46 -21.73
N ASN A 109 35.64 0.34 -20.80
CA ASN A 109 36.25 1.57 -20.26
C ASN A 109 35.48 2.20 -19.07
N MET A 110 34.35 1.64 -18.64
CA MET A 110 33.53 2.17 -17.55
C MET A 110 33.48 1.16 -16.38
N ARG A 111 33.85 1.60 -15.17
CA ARG A 111 33.65 0.83 -13.93
C ARG A 111 32.23 1.08 -13.42
N LEU A 112 31.25 0.33 -13.91
CA LEU A 112 29.90 0.40 -13.36
C LEU A 112 29.75 -0.59 -12.20
N ASN A 113 29.08 -0.13 -11.14
CA ASN A 113 28.75 -0.99 -10.02
C ASN A 113 27.80 -2.08 -10.50
N ALA A 114 28.23 -3.33 -10.35
CA ALA A 114 27.52 -4.52 -10.81
C ALA A 114 26.05 -4.54 -10.37
N ILE A 115 25.84 -4.26 -9.09
CA ILE A 115 24.53 -4.23 -8.45
C ILE A 115 23.67 -3.11 -9.04
N THR A 116 24.23 -1.92 -9.28
CA THR A 116 23.47 -0.79 -9.82
C THR A 116 22.95 -1.07 -11.22
N LEU A 117 23.75 -1.74 -12.07
CA LEU A 117 23.31 -2.14 -13.40
C LEU A 117 22.16 -3.14 -13.31
N ILE A 118 22.29 -4.17 -12.47
CA ILE A 118 21.24 -5.16 -12.25
C ILE A 118 19.95 -4.49 -11.76
N CYS A 119 20.03 -3.57 -10.79
CA CYS A 119 18.87 -2.85 -10.30
C CYS A 119 18.20 -2.01 -11.39
N ILE A 120 18.97 -1.34 -12.25
CA ILE A 120 18.42 -0.57 -13.38
C ILE A 120 17.72 -1.49 -14.38
N LEU A 121 18.30 -2.66 -14.71
CA LEU A 121 17.71 -3.64 -15.61
C LEU A 121 16.39 -4.21 -15.05
N LEU A 122 16.37 -4.61 -13.78
CA LEU A 122 15.17 -5.07 -13.09
C LEU A 122 14.10 -3.95 -13.01
N LEU A 123 14.53 -2.69 -12.82
CA LEU A 123 13.64 -1.54 -12.80
C LEU A 123 12.98 -1.30 -14.17
N ILE A 124 13.70 -1.47 -15.28
CA ILE A 124 13.14 -1.38 -16.64
C ILE A 124 12.05 -2.46 -16.84
N GLY A 125 12.30 -3.67 -16.34
CA GLY A 125 11.29 -4.73 -16.29
C GLY A 125 10.04 -4.29 -15.54
N ALA A 126 10.21 -3.84 -14.30
CA ALA A 126 9.11 -3.36 -13.47
C ALA A 126 8.35 -2.17 -14.08
N ALA A 127 9.06 -1.24 -14.71
CA ALA A 127 8.51 -0.07 -15.39
C ALA A 127 7.60 -0.44 -16.57
N GLY A 128 7.93 -1.51 -17.29
CA GLY A 128 7.14 -2.02 -18.42
C GLY A 128 5.71 -2.41 -18.01
N LYS A 129 5.57 -3.30 -17.02
CA LYS A 129 4.26 -3.78 -16.54
C LYS A 129 3.47 -2.74 -15.75
N SER A 130 4.16 -1.81 -15.08
CA SER A 130 3.52 -0.75 -14.29
C SER A 130 3.12 0.47 -15.11
N ALA A 131 3.23 0.41 -16.44
CA ALA A 131 2.83 1.48 -17.37
C ALA A 131 3.50 2.83 -17.04
N GLN A 132 4.79 2.80 -16.70
CA GLN A 132 5.57 4.01 -16.42
C GLN A 132 5.93 4.77 -17.72
N ILE A 133 6.67 5.87 -17.57
CA ILE A 133 7.09 6.74 -18.68
C ILE A 133 7.71 5.91 -19.81
N GLY A 134 7.27 6.14 -21.06
CA GLY A 134 7.63 5.34 -22.24
C GLY A 134 6.69 4.17 -22.52
N SER A 135 6.33 3.38 -21.48
CA SER A 135 5.49 2.18 -21.62
C SER A 135 4.02 2.39 -21.27
N HIS A 136 3.57 3.62 -20.99
CA HIS A 136 2.18 3.90 -20.59
C HIS A 136 1.12 3.71 -21.70
N THR A 137 1.53 3.66 -22.97
CA THR A 137 0.62 3.78 -24.12
C THR A 137 -0.35 2.61 -24.31
N TRP A 138 -0.07 1.45 -23.71
CA TRP A 138 -0.97 0.28 -23.79
C TRP A 138 -2.09 0.31 -22.75
N SER A 139 -1.92 1.06 -21.66
CA SER A 139 -2.87 1.05 -20.54
C SER A 139 -4.25 1.62 -20.89
N PRO A 140 -4.39 2.72 -21.67
CA PRO A 140 -5.70 3.19 -22.12
C PRO A 140 -6.37 2.21 -23.08
N ASP A 141 -5.61 1.62 -24.01
CA ASP A 141 -6.14 0.70 -25.02
C ASP A 141 -6.60 -0.63 -24.40
N ALA A 142 -6.01 -1.03 -23.26
CA ALA A 142 -6.46 -2.21 -22.51
C ALA A 142 -7.92 -2.10 -22.01
N MET A 143 -8.51 -0.90 -22.00
CA MET A 143 -9.92 -0.69 -21.66
C MET A 143 -10.90 -1.18 -22.75
N GLU A 144 -10.39 -1.58 -23.93
CA GLU A 144 -11.17 -2.29 -24.97
C GLU A 144 -11.54 -3.72 -24.56
N GLY A 145 -10.88 -4.28 -23.54
CA GLY A 145 -11.20 -5.59 -23.00
C GLY A 145 -12.63 -5.65 -22.40
N PRO A 146 -13.13 -6.87 -22.12
CA PRO A 146 -14.40 -7.05 -21.44
C PRO A 146 -14.28 -6.41 -20.07
N THR A 147 -14.97 -5.30 -19.92
CA THR A 147 -15.09 -4.59 -18.67
C THR A 147 -16.32 -5.14 -17.98
N PRO A 148 -16.21 -6.06 -17.00
CA PRO A 148 -17.23 -6.13 -15.96
C PRO A 148 -17.51 -4.76 -15.30
N VAL A 149 -16.72 -3.74 -15.66
CA VAL A 149 -16.75 -2.32 -15.30
C VAL A 149 -17.60 -1.42 -16.22
N SER A 150 -17.83 -1.70 -17.51
CA SER A 150 -18.77 -0.88 -18.33
C SER A 150 -20.23 -1.15 -17.99
N ALA A 151 -20.50 -2.33 -17.40
CA ALA A 151 -21.77 -2.66 -16.75
C ALA A 151 -22.15 -1.66 -15.63
N LEU A 152 -21.18 -0.92 -15.05
CA LEU A 152 -21.44 0.08 -14.01
C LEU A 152 -22.06 1.37 -14.55
N ILE A 153 -21.80 1.75 -15.80
CA ILE A 153 -22.27 3.02 -16.38
C ILE A 153 -23.77 2.94 -16.71
N HIS A 154 -24.30 1.74 -16.96
CA HIS A 154 -25.73 1.52 -17.15
C HIS A 154 -26.53 1.40 -15.84
N ALA A 155 -25.86 1.34 -14.69
CA ALA A 155 -26.46 1.24 -13.36
C ALA A 155 -26.28 2.55 -12.57
N ALA A 156 -26.87 3.63 -13.07
CA ALA A 156 -26.93 4.92 -12.39
C ALA A 156 -27.91 4.86 -11.21
N THR A 157 -27.47 4.29 -10.08
CA THR A 157 -28.33 4.12 -8.90
C THR A 157 -27.66 4.53 -7.61
N MET A 158 -28.47 4.85 -6.59
CA MET A 158 -28.01 5.48 -5.36
C MET A 158 -26.86 4.71 -4.68
N VAL A 159 -26.87 3.38 -4.75
CA VAL A 159 -25.83 2.53 -4.15
C VAL A 159 -24.50 2.62 -4.91
N THR A 160 -24.52 2.54 -6.24
CA THR A 160 -23.29 2.64 -7.06
C THR A 160 -22.69 4.04 -7.00
N ALA A 161 -23.53 5.08 -6.98
CA ALA A 161 -23.11 6.47 -6.76
C ALA A 161 -22.41 6.66 -5.40
N GLY A 162 -22.97 6.09 -4.32
CA GLY A 162 -22.37 6.14 -2.99
C GLY A 162 -21.01 5.42 -2.93
N VAL A 163 -20.93 4.21 -3.50
CA VAL A 163 -19.67 3.44 -3.56
C VAL A 163 -18.61 4.17 -4.39
N PHE A 164 -18.99 4.73 -5.54
CA PHE A 164 -18.09 5.51 -6.39
C PHE A 164 -17.58 6.78 -5.68
N MET A 165 -18.45 7.45 -4.92
CA MET A 165 -18.07 8.62 -4.12
C MET A 165 -17.07 8.23 -3.02
N ILE A 166 -17.31 7.15 -2.28
CA ILE A 166 -16.38 6.64 -1.25
C ILE A 166 -15.03 6.29 -1.88
N ALA A 167 -15.03 5.58 -3.01
CA ALA A 167 -13.81 5.22 -3.73
C ALA A 167 -13.04 6.47 -4.20
N SER A 168 -13.76 7.46 -4.74
CA SER A 168 -13.16 8.73 -5.20
C SER A 168 -12.56 9.52 -4.03
N LEU A 169 -13.27 9.63 -2.90
CA LEU A 169 -12.76 10.30 -1.69
C LEU A 169 -11.52 9.60 -1.13
N SER A 170 -11.50 8.27 -1.17
CA SER A 170 -10.32 7.49 -0.81
C SER A 170 -9.15 7.80 -1.75
N LEU A 171 -9.38 7.82 -3.06
CA LEU A 171 -8.34 8.14 -4.04
C LEU A 171 -7.77 9.55 -3.87
N ILE A 172 -8.61 10.55 -3.58
CA ILE A 172 -8.17 11.95 -3.39
C ILE A 172 -7.33 12.09 -2.12
N GLY A 173 -7.57 11.22 -1.11
CA GLY A 173 -6.93 11.31 0.19
C GLY A 173 -7.69 12.25 1.14
N PHE A 174 -9.03 12.28 1.04
CA PHE A 174 -9.86 12.96 2.04
C PHE A 174 -9.57 12.41 3.45
N PRO A 175 -9.63 13.21 4.53
CA PRO A 175 -9.43 12.68 5.88
C PRO A 175 -10.41 11.53 6.17
N PHE A 176 -9.93 10.49 6.89
CA PHE A 176 -10.62 9.23 7.26
C PHE A 176 -10.40 8.00 6.35
N PRO A 177 -10.69 8.00 5.03
CA PRO A 177 -10.43 6.86 4.15
C PRO A 177 -8.98 6.35 4.08
N THR A 178 -8.80 5.16 3.51
CA THR A 178 -7.48 4.51 3.38
C THR A 178 -6.44 5.36 2.66
N GLY A 179 -6.83 6.05 1.58
CA GLY A 179 -5.87 6.77 0.76
C GLY A 179 -5.21 7.97 1.45
N PHE A 180 -5.84 8.57 2.47
CA PHE A 180 -5.19 9.59 3.29
C PHE A 180 -3.95 9.04 3.98
N TYR A 181 -4.08 7.92 4.68
CA TYR A 181 -2.96 7.30 5.41
C TYR A 181 -1.83 6.85 4.49
N SER A 182 -2.16 6.33 3.30
CA SER A 182 -1.14 5.87 2.35
C SER A 182 -0.38 7.04 1.71
N LYS A 183 -1.09 8.09 1.27
CA LYS A 183 -0.49 9.25 0.59
C LYS A 183 0.28 10.15 1.54
N ASP A 184 -0.26 10.40 2.73
CA ASP A 184 0.36 11.25 3.74
C ASP A 184 1.69 10.66 4.21
N VAL A 185 1.74 9.35 4.48
CA VAL A 185 2.99 8.67 4.88
C VAL A 185 4.05 8.75 3.78
N ILE A 186 3.69 8.65 2.50
CA ILE A 186 4.67 8.75 1.40
C ILE A 186 5.25 10.16 1.31
N LEU A 187 4.40 11.19 1.42
CA LEU A 187 4.83 12.59 1.39
C LEU A 187 5.67 12.95 2.63
N GLU A 188 5.26 12.51 3.81
CA GLU A 188 6.01 12.68 5.06
C GLU A 188 7.39 12.01 4.97
N LEU A 189 7.47 10.78 4.44
CA LEU A 189 8.76 10.09 4.22
C LEU A 189 9.65 10.80 3.19
N ALA A 190 9.07 11.44 2.17
CA ALA A 190 9.84 12.24 1.22
C ALA A 190 10.43 13.50 1.88
N TYR A 191 9.65 14.17 2.74
CA TYR A 191 10.06 15.38 3.44
C TYR A 191 11.10 15.11 4.54
N THR A 192 10.89 14.05 5.34
CA THR A 192 11.77 13.66 6.46
C THR A 192 13.15 13.17 6.06
N LYS A 193 13.40 12.88 4.77
CA LYS A 193 14.75 12.53 4.29
C LYS A 193 15.75 13.70 4.36
N TYR A 194 15.28 14.94 4.57
CA TYR A 194 16.11 16.15 4.64
C TYR A 194 17.13 16.31 3.49
N THR A 195 16.87 15.71 2.33
CA THR A 195 17.67 15.89 1.12
C THR A 195 16.98 16.89 0.18
N ILE A 196 17.78 17.61 -0.62
CA ILE A 196 17.24 18.49 -1.68
C ILE A 196 16.34 17.70 -2.64
N SER A 197 16.75 16.47 -2.98
CA SER A 197 15.95 15.55 -3.82
C SER A 197 14.66 15.10 -3.15
N GLY A 198 14.65 14.91 -1.83
CA GLY A 198 13.48 14.55 -1.05
C GLY A 198 12.45 15.68 -1.00
N ASN A 199 12.91 16.90 -0.75
CA ASN A 199 12.05 18.09 -0.79
C ASN A 199 11.46 18.32 -2.20
N PHE A 200 12.27 18.12 -3.25
CA PHE A 200 11.77 18.19 -4.63
C PHE A 200 10.70 17.13 -4.91
N ALA A 201 10.90 15.88 -4.47
CA ALA A 201 9.91 14.82 -4.60
C ALA A 201 8.61 15.11 -3.82
N PHE A 202 8.72 15.73 -2.63
CA PHE A 202 7.57 16.18 -1.85
C PHE A 202 6.72 17.22 -2.61
N TRP A 203 7.37 18.21 -3.23
CA TRP A 203 6.69 19.21 -4.05
C TRP A 203 5.99 18.60 -5.27
N LEU A 204 6.68 17.74 -6.02
CA LEU A 204 6.07 17.04 -7.15
C LEU A 204 4.91 16.13 -6.71
N GLY A 205 5.06 15.43 -5.59
CA GLY A 205 4.00 14.61 -5.02
C GLY A 205 2.77 15.43 -4.62
N SER A 206 2.98 16.59 -3.99
CA SER A 206 1.90 17.50 -3.59
C SER A 206 1.12 18.02 -4.81
N VAL A 207 1.82 18.41 -5.88
CA VAL A 207 1.20 18.83 -7.16
C VAL A 207 0.43 17.66 -7.81
N SER A 208 0.98 16.45 -7.78
CA SER A 208 0.29 15.25 -8.28
C SER A 208 -1.01 14.95 -7.52
N VAL A 209 -1.01 15.12 -6.19
CA VAL A 209 -2.23 14.98 -5.37
C VAL A 209 -3.28 16.03 -5.74
N LEU A 210 -2.86 17.28 -6.01
CA LEU A 210 -3.75 18.34 -6.48
C LEU A 210 -4.42 17.98 -7.81
N PHE A 211 -3.64 17.53 -8.81
CA PHE A 211 -4.23 17.09 -10.08
C PHE A 211 -5.13 15.86 -9.91
N THR A 212 -4.80 14.97 -8.98
CA THR A 212 -5.65 13.82 -8.64
C THR A 212 -7.00 14.23 -8.09
N SER A 213 -7.01 15.20 -7.19
CA SER A 213 -8.23 15.81 -6.67
C SER A 213 -9.07 16.41 -7.79
N TYR A 214 -8.45 17.20 -8.66
CA TYR A 214 -9.14 17.88 -9.75
C TYR A 214 -9.83 16.92 -10.72
N TYR A 215 -9.12 15.92 -11.29
CA TYR A 215 -9.75 15.02 -12.25
C TYR A 215 -10.82 14.14 -11.60
N SER A 216 -10.63 13.74 -10.34
CA SER A 216 -11.58 12.87 -9.62
C SER A 216 -12.88 13.62 -9.31
N PHE A 217 -12.79 14.85 -8.80
CA PHE A 217 -13.98 15.68 -8.58
C PHE A 217 -14.68 16.06 -9.88
N ARG A 218 -13.92 16.36 -10.94
CA ARG A 218 -14.49 16.61 -12.27
C ARG A 218 -15.27 15.40 -12.79
N SER A 219 -14.73 14.19 -12.63
CA SER A 219 -15.43 12.95 -13.02
C SER A 219 -16.73 12.79 -12.24
N LEU A 220 -16.71 12.94 -10.92
CA LEU A 220 -17.91 12.81 -10.08
C LEU A 220 -18.98 13.85 -10.44
N PHE A 221 -18.57 15.11 -10.64
CA PHE A 221 -19.49 16.18 -10.98
C PHE A 221 -20.17 15.93 -12.34
N LEU A 222 -19.39 15.55 -13.36
CA LEU A 222 -19.94 15.31 -14.70
C LEU A 222 -20.83 14.07 -14.79
N THR A 223 -20.62 13.06 -13.95
CA THR A 223 -21.43 11.83 -14.01
C THR A 223 -22.69 11.86 -13.17
N PHE A 224 -22.68 12.51 -11.99
CA PHE A 224 -23.80 12.43 -11.03
C PHE A 224 -24.49 13.77 -10.72
N LEU A 225 -23.76 14.88 -10.76
CA LEU A 225 -24.26 16.18 -10.27
C LEU A 225 -24.64 17.15 -11.40
N GLY A 226 -24.00 17.01 -12.57
CA GLY A 226 -24.29 17.82 -13.75
C GLY A 226 -25.58 17.40 -14.46
N PRO A 227 -26.13 18.28 -15.31
CA PRO A 227 -27.26 17.90 -16.16
C PRO A 227 -26.86 16.73 -17.07
N THR A 228 -27.76 15.75 -17.20
CA THR A 228 -27.51 14.57 -18.02
C THR A 228 -27.55 14.92 -19.51
N ASN A 229 -26.48 14.58 -20.24
CA ASN A 229 -26.42 14.77 -21.70
C ASN A 229 -27.05 13.61 -22.50
N SER A 230 -27.58 12.57 -21.83
CA SER A 230 -28.13 11.37 -22.46
C SER A 230 -29.59 11.53 -22.89
N PHE A 231 -30.01 10.75 -23.89
CA PHE A 231 -31.39 10.76 -24.37
C PHE A 231 -32.38 10.24 -23.31
N GLY A 232 -33.58 10.81 -23.25
CA GLY A 232 -34.59 10.45 -22.24
C GLY A 232 -34.95 8.95 -22.24
N ARG A 233 -34.94 8.29 -23.40
CA ARG A 233 -35.19 6.84 -23.51
C ARG A 233 -34.18 6.00 -22.72
N ASP A 234 -32.92 6.43 -22.65
CA ASP A 234 -31.86 5.67 -22.00
C ASP A 234 -31.90 5.88 -20.49
N ILE A 235 -32.31 7.07 -20.04
CA ILE A 235 -32.57 7.38 -18.61
C ILE A 235 -33.70 6.49 -18.07
N LEU A 236 -34.78 6.30 -18.84
CA LEU A 236 -35.91 5.43 -18.47
C LEU A 236 -35.53 3.93 -18.37
N ARG A 237 -34.40 3.50 -18.94
CA ARG A 237 -33.91 2.11 -18.89
C ARG A 237 -32.85 1.89 -17.81
N CYS A 238 -32.42 2.95 -17.12
CA CYS A 238 -31.50 2.85 -16.01
C CYS A 238 -32.16 2.08 -14.86
N HIS A 239 -31.51 1.01 -14.43
CA HIS A 239 -31.96 0.14 -13.35
C HIS A 239 -30.82 -0.09 -12.37
N ASP A 240 -31.16 -0.53 -11.17
CA ASP A 240 -30.19 -0.87 -10.13
C ASP A 240 -29.25 -1.98 -10.56
N ALA A 241 -28.02 -1.91 -10.04
CA ALA A 241 -27.06 -2.99 -10.22
C ALA A 241 -27.65 -4.28 -9.61
N PRO A 242 -27.61 -5.41 -10.34
CA PRO A 242 -28.10 -6.67 -9.81
C PRO A 242 -27.29 -7.06 -8.57
N ILE A 243 -27.93 -7.74 -7.62
CA ILE A 243 -27.36 -8.12 -6.32
C ILE A 243 -25.95 -8.75 -6.41
N PRO A 244 -25.64 -9.64 -7.38
CA PRO A 244 -24.30 -10.22 -7.52
C PRO A 244 -23.18 -9.20 -7.78
N MET A 245 -23.50 -8.04 -8.35
CA MET A 245 -22.56 -6.94 -8.56
C MET A 245 -22.48 -6.02 -7.34
N ALA A 246 -23.60 -5.81 -6.64
CA ALA A 246 -23.67 -4.94 -5.46
C ALA A 246 -22.86 -5.47 -4.27
N ILE A 247 -22.89 -6.79 -4.02
CA ILE A 247 -22.20 -7.41 -2.87
C ILE A 247 -20.67 -7.15 -2.89
N PRO A 248 -19.93 -7.42 -3.99
CA PRO A 248 -18.51 -7.08 -4.07
C PRO A 248 -18.23 -5.59 -3.92
N LEU A 249 -19.07 -4.73 -4.51
CA LEU A 249 -18.90 -3.27 -4.46
C LEU A 249 -19.01 -2.73 -3.03
N ILE A 250 -20.02 -3.17 -2.27
CA ILE A 250 -20.21 -2.76 -0.87
C ILE A 250 -19.05 -3.27 -0.01
N LEU A 251 -18.63 -4.52 -0.19
CA LEU A 251 -17.50 -5.10 0.55
C LEU A 251 -16.20 -4.31 0.29
N LEU A 252 -15.92 -3.96 -0.97
CA LEU A 252 -14.76 -3.15 -1.35
C LEU A 252 -14.84 -1.73 -0.79
N ALA A 253 -16.02 -1.11 -0.80
CA ALA A 253 -16.23 0.23 -0.22
C ALA A 253 -15.94 0.24 1.28
N LEU A 254 -16.42 -0.75 2.03
CA LEU A 254 -16.11 -0.92 3.45
C LEU A 254 -14.61 -1.14 3.66
N GLY A 255 -13.97 -1.97 2.85
CA GLY A 255 -12.51 -2.17 2.86
C GLY A 255 -11.76 -0.85 2.68
N SER A 256 -12.20 0.00 1.74
CA SER A 256 -11.60 1.30 1.47
C SER A 256 -11.75 2.32 2.63
N LEU A 257 -12.68 2.12 3.54
CA LEU A 257 -12.84 2.98 4.72
C LEU A 257 -11.98 2.49 5.90
N PHE A 258 -12.00 1.19 6.19
CA PHE A 258 -11.45 0.67 7.45
C PHE A 258 -10.01 0.16 7.37
N VAL A 259 -9.57 -0.37 6.22
CA VAL A 259 -8.26 -1.05 6.12
C VAL A 259 -7.09 -0.11 6.44
N GLY A 260 -7.19 1.18 6.10
CA GLY A 260 -6.12 2.15 6.31
C GLY A 260 -5.96 2.53 7.77
N TYR A 261 -7.09 2.66 8.49
CA TYR A 261 -7.08 2.85 9.94
C TYR A 261 -6.44 1.63 10.63
N LEU A 262 -6.81 0.42 10.21
CA LEU A 262 -6.23 -0.82 10.72
C LEU A 262 -4.72 -0.90 10.43
N ALA A 263 -4.29 -0.59 9.22
CA ALA A 263 -2.87 -0.58 8.84
C ALA A 263 -2.06 0.43 9.67
N LYS A 264 -2.61 1.63 9.92
CA LYS A 264 -1.99 2.62 10.82
C LYS A 264 -1.92 2.13 12.26
N ALA A 265 -2.96 1.44 12.74
CA ALA A 265 -2.97 0.85 14.08
C ALA A 265 -1.92 -0.25 14.22
N LEU A 266 -1.83 -1.15 13.24
CA LEU A 266 -0.82 -2.21 13.19
C LEU A 266 0.59 -1.63 13.15
N LYS A 267 0.86 -0.64 12.28
CA LYS A 267 2.17 0.02 12.19
C LYS A 267 2.59 0.64 13.53
N ARG A 268 1.68 1.30 14.24
CA ARG A 268 1.95 1.87 15.58
C ARG A 268 2.27 0.80 16.61
N ARG A 269 1.63 -0.38 16.53
CA ARG A 269 1.85 -1.49 17.46
C ARG A 269 3.19 -2.20 17.26
N THR A 270 3.67 -2.32 16.02
CA THR A 270 4.88 -3.09 15.70
C THR A 270 6.18 -2.30 15.89
N GLY A 271 6.12 -0.96 15.98
CA GLY A 271 7.29 -0.11 16.24
C GLY A 271 8.37 -0.11 15.14
N THR A 272 8.16 -0.81 14.03
CA THR A 272 9.11 -0.93 12.92
C THR A 272 8.92 0.18 11.89
N SER A 273 9.99 0.94 11.68
CA SER A 273 10.11 1.95 10.64
C SER A 273 10.27 1.29 9.27
N GLY A 274 9.15 0.93 8.63
CA GLY A 274 9.11 0.54 7.22
C GLY A 274 8.48 -0.83 6.96
N ILE A 275 7.51 -0.83 6.02
CA ILE A 275 7.05 -1.83 5.02
C ILE A 275 6.92 -3.33 5.41
N ASN A 276 7.50 -3.81 6.51
CA ASN A 276 7.55 -5.22 6.91
C ASN A 276 6.29 -5.71 7.66
N VAL A 277 5.11 -5.22 7.29
CA VAL A 277 3.85 -5.82 7.77
C VAL A 277 3.70 -7.25 7.21
N PHE A 278 4.11 -7.47 5.96
CA PHE A 278 4.10 -8.80 5.34
C PHE A 278 5.16 -9.73 5.90
N GLN A 279 6.36 -9.24 6.22
CA GLN A 279 7.39 -10.08 6.84
C GLN A 279 7.04 -10.48 8.27
N PHE A 280 6.31 -9.65 9.02
CA PHE A 280 5.76 -10.03 10.33
C PHE A 280 4.69 -11.12 10.23
N LEU A 281 3.79 -11.03 9.24
CA LEU A 281 2.80 -12.09 8.96
C LEU A 281 3.45 -13.40 8.49
N ALA A 282 4.52 -13.33 7.70
CA ALA A 282 5.30 -14.50 7.28
C ALA A 282 6.14 -15.12 8.41
N LEU A 283 6.61 -14.30 9.37
CA LEU A 283 7.33 -14.76 10.56
C LEU A 283 6.43 -15.39 11.62
N HIS A 284 5.11 -15.23 11.52
CA HIS A 284 4.13 -16.02 12.29
C HIS A 284 3.76 -17.33 11.57
N ARG A 285 4.72 -17.96 10.86
CA ARG A 285 4.64 -19.41 10.62
C ARG A 285 4.69 -20.07 12.01
N PRO A 286 3.67 -20.83 12.44
CA PRO A 286 3.80 -21.62 13.65
C PRO A 286 4.85 -22.69 13.36
N SER A 287 6.09 -22.43 13.77
CA SER A 287 7.09 -23.47 13.95
C SER A 287 6.56 -24.39 15.05
N ASN A 288 5.81 -25.40 14.64
CA ASN A 288 5.39 -26.51 15.49
C ASN A 288 6.64 -27.14 16.11
N GLY A 289 6.85 -26.87 17.39
CA GLY A 289 7.90 -27.46 18.22
C GLY A 289 7.59 -27.16 19.68
N PRO A 290 7.41 -28.17 20.54
CA PRO A 290 6.97 -27.96 21.91
C PRO A 290 8.09 -27.36 22.75
N TRP A 291 7.80 -26.29 23.48
CA TRP A 291 8.55 -25.84 24.66
C TRP A 291 10.06 -25.60 24.50
N ALA A 292 10.47 -24.57 23.74
CA ALA A 292 11.78 -23.95 23.94
C ALA A 292 11.70 -22.88 25.04
N LYS A 293 11.94 -23.29 26.29
CA LYS A 293 12.17 -22.39 27.42
C LYS A 293 13.28 -21.39 27.04
N ARG A 294 13.01 -20.09 27.15
CA ARG A 294 14.08 -19.08 27.11
C ARG A 294 15.01 -19.31 28.32
N PRO A 295 16.33 -19.46 28.15
CA PRO A 295 17.22 -19.48 29.31
C PRO A 295 17.29 -18.08 29.93
N LEU A 296 16.98 -17.98 31.21
CA LEU A 296 17.27 -16.80 32.03
C LEU A 296 18.80 -16.68 32.18
N PRO A 297 19.37 -15.47 32.21
CA PRO A 297 20.81 -15.30 32.39
C PRO A 297 21.22 -15.76 33.80
N GLU A 298 22.03 -16.82 33.87
CA GLU A 298 22.71 -17.25 35.09
C GLU A 298 23.66 -16.15 35.56
N ARG A 299 23.30 -15.48 36.65
CA ARG A 299 24.20 -14.57 37.36
C ARG A 299 25.05 -15.42 38.30
N THR A 300 26.25 -15.80 37.86
CA THR A 300 27.25 -16.45 38.70
C THR A 300 27.68 -15.49 39.81
N MET A 301 27.19 -15.74 41.03
CA MET A 301 27.65 -15.09 42.25
C MET A 301 28.99 -15.75 42.64
N SER A 302 30.12 -15.12 42.30
CA SER A 302 31.41 -15.46 42.91
C SER A 302 31.45 -14.89 44.33
N MET A 303 31.47 -15.79 45.32
CA MET A 303 31.68 -15.45 46.73
C MET A 303 33.14 -15.02 46.96
N GLY A 304 33.37 -13.73 47.18
CA GLY A 304 34.58 -13.20 47.83
C GLY A 304 34.31 -12.96 49.32
N PRO A 305 35.34 -13.01 50.19
CA PRO A 305 35.15 -12.92 51.64
C PRO A 305 34.66 -11.52 52.07
N PRO A 306 33.84 -11.43 53.14
CA PRO A 306 33.25 -10.16 53.58
C PRO A 306 34.29 -9.24 54.23
N PRO A 307 34.19 -7.90 54.02
CA PRO A 307 35.04 -6.93 54.69
C PRO A 307 34.65 -6.76 56.18
N PRO A 308 35.60 -6.35 57.05
CA PRO A 308 35.37 -6.23 58.50
C PRO A 308 34.43 -5.08 58.87
N PRO A 309 33.76 -5.15 60.04
CA PRO A 309 32.70 -4.22 60.43
C PRO A 309 33.25 -2.82 60.74
N GLN A 310 32.67 -1.80 60.09
CA GLN A 310 32.88 -0.38 60.43
C GLN A 310 31.82 0.06 61.45
N GLU A 311 32.26 0.72 62.53
CA GLU A 311 31.40 1.34 63.55
C GLU A 311 30.43 2.35 62.91
N TYR A 312 29.13 2.19 63.19
CA TYR A 312 28.11 3.16 62.80
C TYR A 312 27.96 4.20 63.91
N GLU A 313 28.49 5.40 63.65
CA GLU A 313 28.23 6.59 64.45
C GLU A 313 26.83 7.15 64.09
N TYR A 314 25.97 7.33 65.09
CA TYR A 314 24.57 7.77 64.94
C TYR A 314 24.49 9.26 64.57
N ALA A 315 23.85 9.59 63.44
CA ALA A 315 23.46 10.96 63.09
C ALA A 315 21.93 11.20 63.31
N PRO A 316 21.52 12.37 63.82
CA PRO A 316 20.15 12.62 64.32
C PRO A 316 19.10 12.88 63.22
N PRO A 317 17.78 12.76 63.54
CA PRO A 317 16.71 12.72 62.55
C PRO A 317 16.14 14.11 62.26
N SER A 318 16.46 14.70 61.10
CA SER A 318 15.80 15.95 60.67
C SER A 318 15.64 16.14 59.16
N GLU A 319 15.58 15.08 58.34
CA GLU A 319 15.40 15.28 56.89
C GLU A 319 14.66 14.16 56.12
N GLN A 320 13.76 13.43 56.80
CA GLN A 320 12.96 12.35 56.18
C GLN A 320 11.52 12.74 55.78
N ASN A 321 11.08 13.98 56.03
CA ASN A 321 9.67 14.39 55.84
C ASN A 321 9.39 15.20 54.56
N SER A 322 10.36 15.43 53.68
CA SER A 322 10.18 16.25 52.46
C SER A 322 9.89 15.44 51.17
N GLN A 323 10.04 14.12 51.17
CA GLN A 323 9.85 13.27 49.97
C GLN A 323 8.53 12.47 49.94
N LEU A 324 7.77 12.43 51.04
CA LEU A 324 6.52 11.65 51.15
C LEU A 324 5.22 12.44 50.87
N GLN A 325 5.29 13.73 50.57
CA GLN A 325 4.11 14.59 50.32
C GLN A 325 3.67 14.72 48.84
N TYR A 326 4.41 14.17 47.88
CA TYR A 326 4.11 14.39 46.44
C TYR A 326 3.12 13.40 45.80
N TRP A 327 2.65 12.37 46.53
CA TRP A 327 1.85 11.28 45.94
C TRP A 327 0.43 11.07 46.52
N ARG A 328 -0.16 12.09 47.19
CA ARG A 328 -1.57 12.02 47.63
C ARG A 328 -2.34 13.32 47.45
N LYS A 329 -2.95 13.55 46.28
CA LYS A 329 -4.24 14.27 46.14
C LYS A 329 -5.00 13.85 44.88
N PRO A 330 -6.27 13.40 44.99
CA PRO A 330 -7.22 13.35 43.89
C PRO A 330 -8.10 14.61 43.93
N THR A 331 -8.03 15.48 42.91
CA THR A 331 -8.90 16.68 42.83
C THR A 331 -10.08 16.46 41.89
N ASN A 332 -11.25 16.39 42.52
CA ASN A 332 -12.59 16.38 41.96
C ASN A 332 -12.92 17.67 41.18
N PHE A 333 -13.15 17.55 39.87
CA PHE A 333 -13.82 18.55 39.04
C PHE A 333 -15.34 18.53 39.28
N ARG A 334 -15.79 19.05 40.42
CA ARG A 334 -17.24 19.23 40.69
C ARG A 334 -17.48 20.30 41.77
N LYS A 335 -16.99 21.52 41.55
CA LYS A 335 -17.28 22.68 42.43
C LYS A 335 -17.05 24.06 41.78
N LEU A 336 -17.18 24.17 40.46
CA LEU A 336 -17.06 25.44 39.73
C LEU A 336 -18.32 25.83 38.94
N ALA A 337 -19.46 25.21 39.26
CA ALA A 337 -20.74 25.42 38.56
C ALA A 337 -21.83 26.06 39.44
N SER A 338 -21.50 26.76 40.53
CA SER A 338 -22.53 27.25 41.45
C SER A 338 -22.37 28.65 42.02
N ASN A 339 -21.53 29.54 41.48
CA ASN A 339 -21.35 30.90 42.04
C ASN A 339 -21.15 32.00 40.99
N VAL A 340 -21.99 32.06 39.96
CA VAL A 340 -22.17 33.27 39.15
C VAL A 340 -23.66 33.39 38.78
N ASN A 341 -24.51 33.71 39.77
CA ASN A 341 -25.85 34.24 39.55
C ASN A 341 -26.34 34.95 40.83
N SER A 342 -26.82 36.20 40.68
CA SER A 342 -27.28 37.16 41.71
C SER A 342 -26.14 37.80 42.52
N THR A 343 -25.93 39.12 42.65
CA THR A 343 -26.78 40.34 42.71
C THR A 343 -25.82 41.55 42.55
N HIS A 344 -26.08 42.62 41.79
CA HIS A 344 -26.91 43.77 42.21
C HIS A 344 -27.10 44.77 41.05
N VAL A 345 -28.28 45.39 41.06
CA VAL A 345 -28.82 46.47 40.22
C VAL A 345 -28.42 47.85 40.78
N GLN A 346 -28.10 48.84 39.93
CA GLN A 346 -28.43 50.28 40.00
C GLN A 346 -27.74 51.02 38.82
N GLN A 347 -28.45 51.40 37.75
CA GLN A 347 -29.11 52.69 37.48
C GLN A 347 -28.22 53.94 37.57
N ASN A 348 -27.81 54.54 36.42
CA ASN A 348 -28.42 55.78 35.89
C ASN A 348 -27.74 56.31 34.61
N VAL A 349 -28.61 56.81 33.73
CA VAL A 349 -28.50 57.61 32.48
C VAL A 349 -28.26 59.10 32.88
N PRO A 350 -27.75 60.04 32.05
CA PRO A 350 -27.88 60.18 30.59
C PRO A 350 -26.62 60.10 29.72
#